data_AF-A0A2Z5FZ43-F1
#
_entry.id   AF-A0A2Z5FZ43-F1
#
_cell.length_a   1.000
_cell.length_b   1.000
_cell.length_c   1.000
_cell.angle_alpha   90.00
_cell.angle_beta   90.00
_cell.angle_gamma   90.00
#
_symmetry.space_group_name_H-M   'P 1'
#
loop_
_entity.id
_entity.type
_entity.pdbx_description
1 polymer ?
#
loop_
_entity_poly.entity_id
_entity_poly.type
_entity_poly.pdbx_seq_one_letter_code
_entity_poly.pdbx_strand_id
1 'polypeptide(L)'
;MRHRALLEELRLSRRIFDSVSNGITISDATKADLPLTYVNPAFERMTGYLAQEVSGRNCRFLQGNDHEQEGLTKIRQAIREERRSGSC
;
A
#
# COMPACT_ATOMS: atom_id res chain seq x y z
N MET A 1 -28.71 -8.02 -9.98
CA MET A 1 -28.38 -8.82 -8.78
C MET A 1 -26.87 -8.88 -8.53
N ARG A 2 -26.05 -9.49 -9.42
CA ARG A 2 -24.59 -9.67 -9.24
C ARG A 2 -23.77 -8.39 -9.06
N HIS A 3 -24.11 -7.32 -9.78
CA HIS A 3 -23.43 -6.02 -9.68
C HIS A 3 -23.62 -5.33 -8.32
N ARG A 4 -24.78 -5.50 -7.69
CA ARG A 4 -25.11 -4.83 -6.42
C ARG A 4 -24.35 -5.45 -5.24
N ALA A 5 -24.23 -6.78 -5.21
CA ALA A 5 -23.48 -7.52 -4.20
C ALA A 5 -21.97 -7.20 -4.27
N LEU A 6 -21.39 -7.15 -5.47
CA LEU A 6 -19.99 -6.75 -5.68
C LEU A 6 -19.70 -5.33 -5.16
N LEU A 7 -20.62 -4.39 -5.38
CA LEU A 7 -20.48 -3.03 -4.89
C LEU A 7 -20.59 -2.94 -3.36
N GLU A 8 -21.44 -3.75 -2.73
CA GLU A 8 -21.56 -3.82 -1.27
C GLU A 8 -20.31 -4.41 -0.62
N GLU A 9 -19.74 -5.46 -1.21
CA GLU A 9 -18.48 -6.06 -0.77
C GLU A 9 -17.32 -5.08 -0.87
N LEU A 10 -17.19 -4.36 -1.99
CA LEU A 10 -16.20 -3.29 -2.15
C LEU A 10 -16.37 -2.17 -1.11
N ARG A 11 -17.61 -1.77 -0.82
CA ARG A 11 -17.90 -0.75 0.20
C ARG A 11 -17.52 -1.21 1.61
N LEU A 12 -17.79 -2.46 1.95
CA LEU A 12 -17.41 -3.02 3.24
C LEU A 12 -15.90 -3.06 3.40
N SER A 13 -15.19 -3.61 2.39
CA SER A 13 -13.73 -3.67 2.38
C SER A 13 -13.10 -2.29 2.53
N ARG A 14 -13.64 -1.27 1.86
CA ARG A 14 -13.15 0.10 1.98
C ARG A 14 -13.32 0.66 3.39
N ARG A 15 -14.47 0.44 4.03
CA ARG A 15 -14.71 0.89 5.42
C ARG A 15 -13.74 0.24 6.39
N ILE A 16 -13.39 -1.02 6.17
CA ILE A 16 -12.41 -1.72 6.99
C ILE A 16 -11.06 -0.99 6.88
N PHE A 17 -10.56 -0.77 5.67
CA PHE A 17 -9.29 -0.06 5.47
C PHE A 17 -9.28 1.37 6.02
N ASP A 18 -10.41 2.08 5.92
CA ASP A 18 -10.53 3.44 6.44
C ASP A 18 -10.52 3.50 7.98
N SER A 19 -10.93 2.42 8.66
CA SER A 19 -10.99 2.34 10.12
C SER A 19 -9.69 1.89 10.80
N VAL A 20 -8.77 1.28 10.04
CA VAL A 20 -7.50 0.75 10.57
C VAL A 20 -6.54 1.91 10.87
N SER A 21 -5.93 1.88 12.06
CA SER A 21 -4.96 2.90 12.50
C SER A 21 -3.60 2.82 11.80
N ASN A 22 -3.30 1.70 11.16
CA ASN A 22 -2.07 1.51 10.39
C ASN A 22 -2.24 2.10 8.98
N GLY A 23 -1.17 2.70 8.45
CA GLY A 23 -1.11 3.12 7.06
C GLY A 23 -1.20 1.93 6.11
N ILE A 24 -2.18 1.95 5.21
CA ILE A 24 -2.40 0.94 4.17
C ILE A 24 -2.20 1.60 2.82
N THR A 25 -1.43 0.96 1.96
CA THR A 25 -1.18 1.38 0.57
C THR A 25 -1.37 0.21 -0.38
N ILE A 26 -1.93 0.45 -1.56
CA ILE A 26 -2.04 -0.54 -2.65
C ILE A 26 -1.30 0.00 -3.86
N SER A 27 -0.49 -0.83 -4.50
CA SER A 27 0.22 -0.53 -5.75
C SER A 27 -0.30 -1.40 -6.89
N ASP A 28 -0.25 -0.85 -8.10
CA ASP A 28 -0.48 -1.63 -9.33
C ASP A 28 0.79 -2.38 -9.73
N ALA A 29 0.82 -3.68 -9.44
CA ALA A 29 1.95 -4.56 -9.76
C ALA A 29 2.10 -4.85 -11.26
N THR A 30 1.10 -4.52 -12.08
CA THR A 30 1.15 -4.71 -13.54
C THR A 30 1.87 -3.58 -14.26
N LYS A 31 2.03 -2.43 -13.60
CA LYS A 31 2.68 -1.25 -14.15
C LYS A 31 4.14 -1.19 -13.75
N ALA A 32 4.95 -0.67 -14.67
CA ALA A 32 6.33 -0.32 -14.38
C ALA A 32 6.38 0.62 -13.17
N ASP A 33 7.36 0.39 -12.31
CA ASP A 33 7.60 1.18 -11.10
C ASP A 33 6.54 1.06 -9.98
N LEU A 34 5.61 0.10 -10.02
CA LEU A 34 4.68 -0.22 -8.92
C LEU A 34 3.94 1.03 -8.34
N PRO A 35 3.29 1.84 -9.19
CA PRO A 35 2.65 3.07 -8.75
C PRO A 35 1.51 2.80 -7.77
N LEU A 36 1.38 3.64 -6.75
CA LEU A 36 0.28 3.60 -5.80
C LEU A 36 -1.06 3.88 -6.48
N THR A 37 -2.07 3.07 -6.16
CA THR A 37 -3.46 3.23 -6.62
C THR A 37 -4.42 3.55 -5.49
N TYR A 38 -4.05 3.28 -4.25
CA TYR A 38 -4.85 3.61 -3.07
C TYR A 38 -3.95 3.82 -1.84
N VAL A 39 -4.35 4.76 -1.00
CA VAL A 39 -3.86 4.93 0.38
C VAL A 39 -5.06 5.17 1.29
N ASN A 40 -4.99 4.71 2.54
CA ASN A 40 -6.06 4.94 3.52
C ASN A 40 -5.86 6.27 4.29
N PRO A 41 -6.89 6.78 4.99
CA PRO A 41 -6.77 7.99 5.79
C PRO A 41 -5.70 7.93 6.90
N ALA A 42 -5.39 6.73 7.43
CA ALA A 42 -4.32 6.59 8.40
C ALA A 42 -2.94 6.88 7.79
N PHE A 43 -2.69 6.44 6.55
CA PHE A 43 -1.49 6.81 5.81
C PHE A 43 -1.36 8.33 5.67
N GLU A 44 -2.44 9.02 5.30
CA GLU A 44 -2.41 10.48 5.15
C GLU A 44 -2.07 11.18 6.47
N ARG A 45 -2.68 10.73 7.58
CA ARG A 45 -2.38 11.27 8.93
C ARG A 45 -0.95 10.99 9.38
N MET A 46 -0.43 9.79 9.11
CA MET A 46 0.90 9.37 9.55
C MET A 46 2.02 10.06 8.77
N THR A 47 1.83 10.26 7.47
CA THR A 47 2.88 10.74 6.57
C THR A 47 2.75 12.23 6.23
N GLY A 48 1.55 12.81 6.38
CA GLY A 48 1.22 14.18 6.00
C GLY A 48 0.87 14.36 4.52
N TYR A 49 0.98 13.30 3.70
CA TYR A 49 0.62 13.37 2.28
C TYR A 49 -0.83 13.02 2.04
N LEU A 50 -1.51 13.76 1.16
CA LEU A 50 -2.84 13.45 0.68
C LEU A 50 -2.79 12.35 -0.40
N ALA A 51 -3.85 11.56 -0.50
CA ALA A 51 -4.00 10.50 -1.49
C ALA A 51 -3.78 11.00 -2.93
N GLN A 52 -4.25 12.21 -3.24
CA GLN A 52 -4.08 12.84 -4.55
C GLN A 52 -2.63 13.21 -4.88
N GLU A 53 -1.78 13.45 -3.87
CA GLU A 53 -0.37 13.82 -4.06
C GLU A 53 0.53 12.61 -4.29
N VAL A 54 0.05 11.42 -3.91
CA VAL A 54 0.81 10.16 -3.93
C VAL A 54 0.30 9.17 -4.95
N SER A 55 -0.96 9.30 -5.39
CA SER A 55 -1.53 8.47 -6.44
C SER A 55 -0.68 8.51 -7.70
N GLY A 56 -0.33 7.33 -8.23
CA GLY A 56 0.51 7.19 -9.42
C GLY A 56 2.02 7.20 -9.13
N ARG A 57 2.46 7.42 -7.89
CA ARG A 57 3.89 7.43 -7.51
C ARG A 57 4.29 6.13 -6.83
N ASN A 58 5.55 5.72 -6.95
CA ASN A 58 6.05 4.60 -6.16
C ASN A 58 6.25 5.01 -4.70
N CYS A 59 5.75 4.19 -3.77
CA CYS A 59 5.80 4.44 -2.32
C CYS A 59 7.21 4.70 -1.75
N ARG A 60 8.29 4.29 -2.46
CA ARG A 60 9.69 4.54 -2.05
C ARG A 60 10.02 6.01 -1.86
N PHE A 61 9.21 6.95 -2.34
CA PHE A 61 9.41 8.38 -2.07
C PHE A 61 9.45 8.68 -0.56
N LEU A 62 8.81 7.87 0.27
CA LEU A 62 8.84 7.99 1.74
C LEU A 62 10.22 7.70 2.34
N GLN A 63 11.10 7.03 1.61
CA GLN A 63 12.47 6.73 2.07
C GLN A 63 13.38 7.96 2.03
N GLY A 64 12.98 9.04 1.34
CA GLY A 64 13.81 10.23 1.16
C GLY A 64 15.17 9.87 0.56
N ASN A 65 16.26 10.31 1.20
CA ASN A 65 17.63 9.98 0.80
C ASN A 65 18.18 8.71 1.50
N ASP A 66 17.38 8.06 2.35
CA ASP A 66 17.80 6.91 3.16
C ASP A 66 17.47 5.59 2.44
N HIS A 67 18.20 5.34 1.36
CA HIS A 67 18.01 4.16 0.50
C HIS A 67 18.85 2.94 0.90
N GLU A 68 19.77 3.10 1.85
CA GLU A 68 20.72 2.08 2.30
C GLU A 68 20.30 1.39 3.62
N GLN A 69 19.05 1.58 4.04
CA GLN A 69 18.50 0.90 5.21
C GLN A 69 18.64 -0.62 5.07
N GLU A 70 19.28 -1.26 6.05
CA GLU A 70 19.48 -2.71 6.06
C GLU A 70 18.15 -3.49 5.93
N GLY A 71 17.06 -2.93 6.46
CA GLY A 71 15.71 -3.48 6.34
C GLY A 71 15.21 -3.56 4.89
N LEU A 72 15.58 -2.62 4.02
CA LEU A 72 15.18 -2.63 2.61
C LEU A 72 15.77 -3.82 1.87
N THR A 73 17.03 -4.18 2.17
CA THR A 73 17.67 -5.36 1.59
C THR A 73 16.92 -6.64 1.96
N LYS A 74 16.57 -6.79 3.25
CA LYS A 74 15.80 -7.95 3.75
C LYS A 74 14.43 -8.07 3.08
N ILE A 75 13.70 -6.96 2.95
CA ILE A 75 12.38 -6.93 2.30
C ILE A 75 12.51 -7.27 0.80
N ARG A 76 13.44 -6.63 0.08
CA ARG A 76 13.67 -6.89 -1.35
C ARG A 76 14.03 -8.34 -1.63
N GLN A 77 14.87 -8.93 -0.76
CA GLN A 77 15.23 -10.33 -0.85
C GLN A 77 14.01 -11.23 -0.64
N ALA A 78 13.22 -11.01 0.43
CA ALA A 78 12.03 -11.80 0.72
C ALA A 78 11.00 -11.79 -0.42
N ILE A 79 10.78 -10.62 -1.05
CA ILE A 79 9.91 -10.48 -2.22
C ILE A 79 10.44 -11.27 -3.42
N ARG A 80 11.75 -11.15 -3.73
CA ARG A 80 12.37 -11.88 -4.86
C ARG A 80 12.31 -13.38 -4.72
N GLU A 81 12.40 -13.87 -3.49
CA GLU A 81 12.41 -15.31 -3.19
C GLU A 81 10.99 -15.86 -2.97
N GLU A 82 9.93 -15.06 -3.18
CA GLU A 82 8.54 -15.42 -2.86
C GLU A 82 8.36 -16.00 -1.45
N ARG A 83 9.22 -15.58 -0.51
CA ARG A 83 9.11 -16.03 0.87
C ARG A 83 7.81 -15.46 1.43
N ARG A 84 6.83 -16.33 1.65
CA ARG A 84 5.64 -15.96 2.43
C ARG A 84 6.14 -15.33 3.73
N SER A 85 5.62 -14.14 4.05
CA SER A 85 5.73 -13.57 5.39
C SER A 85 4.90 -14.45 6.34
N GLY A 86 5.43 -15.62 6.66
CA GLY A 86 4.83 -16.60 7.54
C GLY A 86 5.75 -16.79 8.73
N SER A 87 5.42 -16.12 9.83
CA SER A 87 5.30 -16.69 11.17
C SER A 87 5.33 -15.55 12.18
N CYS A 88 4.15 -15.09 12.57
CA CYS A 88 3.89 -14.76 13.97
C CYS A 88 2.66 -15.57 14.38
#